data_AF-A0A2E2P2N6-F1
#
_entry.id   AF-A0A2E2P2N6-F1
#
_cell.length_a   1.000
_cell.length_b   1.000
_cell.length_c   1.000
_cell.angle_alpha   90.00
_cell.angle_beta   90.00
_cell.angle_gamma   90.00
#
_symmetry.space_group_name_H-M   'P 1'
#
loop_
_entity.id
_entity.type
_entity.pdbx_description
1 polymer ?
#
loop_
_entity_poly.entity_id
_entity_poly.type
_entity_poly.pdbx_seq_one_letter_code
_entity_poly.pdbx_strand_id
1 'polypeptide(L)'
;MKYDSQSRSALLGKGQKSEFHLVAYNGMDYRITVCAEENLGEEIHFKIYEKQRVLIKPEKAEDLAVYEEEQIDLESQDEYADDTYDQYSDNAYNDSYSDPYSDYSESYSEETVAQGSNEPKFKLVKELLYDNTSDSLSMSLEFTAQGTMSLIVEISIPGEAQTSKLALRNMGCVGVLVEHASALKAGF
;
A
#
# COMPACT_ATOMS: atom_id res chain seq x y z
N MET A 1 9.47 -2.30 -26.48
CA MET A 1 8.76 -2.97 -25.38
C MET A 1 7.53 -2.14 -25.07
N LYS A 2 6.37 -2.77 -24.88
CA LYS A 2 5.18 -2.06 -24.41
C LYS A 2 5.20 -2.14 -22.89
N TYR A 3 5.27 -0.99 -22.23
CA TYR A 3 5.13 -0.91 -20.78
C TYR A 3 3.65 -0.85 -20.45
N ASP A 4 3.22 -1.69 -19.51
CA ASP A 4 1.94 -1.51 -18.84
C ASP A 4 2.21 -0.68 -17.59
N SER A 5 1.33 0.27 -17.30
CA SER A 5 1.53 1.27 -16.27
C SER A 5 0.33 1.34 -15.34
N GLN A 6 0.61 1.26 -14.05
CA GLN A 6 -0.36 1.49 -12.99
C GLN A 6 0.10 2.67 -12.16
N SER A 7 -0.82 3.59 -11.88
CA SER A 7 -0.53 4.74 -11.02
C SER A 7 -1.47 4.76 -9.82
N ARG A 8 -0.92 5.13 -8.67
CA ARG A 8 -1.69 5.39 -7.44
C ARG A 8 -1.21 6.68 -6.83
N SER A 9 -2.09 7.41 -6.17
CA SER A 9 -1.75 8.66 -5.49
C SER A 9 -2.38 8.72 -4.12
N ALA A 10 -1.76 9.46 -3.21
CA ALA A 10 -2.29 9.79 -1.89
C ALA A 10 -2.03 11.27 -1.59
N LEU A 11 -2.93 11.87 -0.81
CA LEU A 11 -2.73 13.20 -0.24
C LEU A 11 -1.97 13.04 1.08
N LEU A 12 -0.78 13.61 1.19
CA LEU A 12 0.07 13.48 2.37
C LEU A 12 0.54 14.85 2.86
N GLY A 13 0.75 14.96 4.16
CA GLY A 13 1.43 16.09 4.81
C GLY A 13 2.79 15.68 5.37
N LYS A 14 3.58 16.68 5.79
CA LYS A 14 4.87 16.43 6.49
C LYS A 14 4.67 15.55 7.72
N GLY A 15 5.56 14.58 7.91
CA GLY A 15 5.49 13.58 8.98
C GLY A 15 4.52 12.42 8.73
N GLN A 16 3.74 12.45 7.65
CA GLN A 16 2.84 11.35 7.28
C GLN A 16 3.55 10.31 6.40
N LYS A 17 2.99 9.10 6.40
CA LYS A 17 3.42 7.99 5.56
C LYS A 17 2.24 7.30 4.88
N SER A 18 2.48 6.70 3.72
CA SER A 18 1.52 5.90 2.97
C SER A 18 2.16 4.61 2.49
N GLU A 19 1.44 3.50 2.56
CA GLU A 19 1.86 2.21 2.01
C GLU A 19 1.07 1.89 0.74
N PHE A 20 1.76 1.45 -0.31
CA PHE A 20 1.16 0.97 -1.56
C PHE A 20 1.55 -0.49 -1.80
N HIS A 21 0.58 -1.38 -1.86
CA HIS A 21 0.79 -2.80 -2.12
C HIS A 21 0.82 -3.09 -3.62
N LEU A 22 1.81 -3.86 -4.07
CA LEU A 22 1.91 -4.36 -5.45
C LEU A 22 2.46 -5.78 -5.48
N VAL A 23 2.19 -6.51 -6.56
CA VAL A 23 2.74 -7.86 -6.80
C VAL A 23 3.69 -7.79 -7.99
N ALA A 24 4.96 -8.14 -7.75
CA ALA A 24 5.97 -8.23 -8.78
C ALA A 24 6.04 -9.68 -9.31
N TYR A 25 5.83 -9.91 -10.61
CA TYR A 25 5.86 -11.25 -11.19
C TYR A 25 7.22 -11.59 -11.80
N ASN A 26 7.58 -12.86 -11.70
CA ASN A 26 8.86 -13.38 -12.16
C ASN A 26 9.16 -13.06 -13.64
N GLY A 27 10.38 -12.59 -13.91
CA GLY A 27 10.86 -12.35 -15.27
C GLY A 27 10.26 -11.11 -15.92
N MET A 28 9.75 -10.17 -15.12
CA MET A 28 9.38 -8.84 -15.58
C MET A 28 10.33 -7.80 -15.00
N ASP A 29 10.62 -6.80 -15.81
CA ASP A 29 11.35 -5.60 -15.42
C ASP A 29 10.34 -4.57 -14.94
N TYR A 30 10.60 -4.01 -13.77
CA TYR A 30 9.78 -3.01 -13.11
C TYR A 30 10.54 -1.69 -13.02
N ARG A 31 9.84 -0.59 -13.29
CA ARG A 31 10.28 0.77 -12.98
C ARG A 31 9.25 1.41 -12.05
N ILE A 32 9.68 1.72 -10.84
CA ILE A 32 8.88 2.49 -9.88
C ILE A 32 9.37 3.92 -9.93
N THR A 33 8.46 4.87 -10.12
CA THR A 33 8.74 6.31 -10.08
C THR A 33 7.80 6.96 -9.08
N VAL A 34 8.36 7.74 -8.16
CA VAL A 34 7.62 8.52 -7.18
C VAL A 34 7.61 9.98 -7.65
N CYS A 35 6.43 10.60 -7.62
CA CYS A 35 6.24 12.01 -7.90
C CYS A 35 5.62 12.65 -6.66
N ALA A 36 6.09 13.82 -6.26
CA ALA A 36 5.50 14.58 -5.16
C ALA A 36 5.33 16.04 -5.58
N GLU A 37 4.33 16.69 -4.99
CA GLU A 37 4.10 18.12 -5.16
C GLU A 37 5.17 18.96 -4.43
N GLU A 38 5.58 20.08 -5.02
CA GLU A 38 6.71 20.90 -4.55
C GLU A 38 6.52 21.44 -3.12
N ASN A 39 5.27 21.58 -2.68
CA ASN A 39 4.92 22.07 -1.34
C ASN A 39 5.33 21.11 -0.20
N LEU A 40 5.58 19.84 -0.51
CA LEU A 40 6.00 18.82 0.45
C LEU A 40 7.49 18.91 0.78
N GLY A 41 8.28 19.55 -0.07
CA GLY A 41 9.74 19.67 0.03
C GLY A 41 10.47 18.77 -0.96
N GLU A 42 11.79 18.96 -1.06
CA GLU A 42 12.65 18.22 -2.00
C GLU A 42 13.09 16.84 -1.47
N GLU A 43 12.91 16.59 -0.18
CA GLU A 43 13.33 15.34 0.48
C GLU A 43 12.11 14.43 0.65
N ILE A 44 11.92 13.46 -0.25
CA ILE A 44 10.89 12.41 -0.10
C ILE A 44 11.60 11.09 0.15
N HIS A 45 11.22 10.40 1.21
CA HIS A 45 11.78 9.10 1.55
C HIS A 45 10.82 8.01 1.07
N PHE A 46 11.32 7.05 0.31
CA PHE A 46 10.56 5.86 0.00
C PHE A 46 11.38 4.59 0.18
N LYS A 47 10.68 3.55 0.63
CA LYS A 47 11.22 2.25 0.98
C LYS A 47 10.39 1.17 0.30
N ILE A 48 11.04 0.07 -0.05
CA ILE A 48 10.36 -1.09 -0.60
C ILE A 48 10.57 -2.25 0.36
N TYR A 49 9.48 -2.87 0.75
CA TYR A 49 9.47 -4.06 1.59
C TYR A 49 8.89 -5.26 0.84
N GLU A 50 9.40 -6.45 1.11
CA GLU A 50 8.75 -7.71 0.72
C GLU A 50 7.94 -8.28 1.89
N LYS A 51 6.71 -8.70 1.60
CA LYS A 51 5.83 -9.39 2.55
C LYS A 51 5.99 -10.90 2.38
N GLN A 52 6.60 -11.55 3.38
CA GLN A 52 6.83 -13.00 3.38
C GLN A 52 6.03 -13.69 4.48
N ARG A 53 5.50 -14.88 4.18
CA ARG A 53 4.86 -15.77 5.17
C ARG A 53 5.91 -16.78 5.67
N VAL A 54 6.33 -16.63 6.91
CA VAL A 54 7.34 -17.49 7.54
C VAL A 54 6.69 -18.44 8.54
N LEU A 55 7.06 -19.72 8.47
CA LEU A 55 6.70 -20.73 9.46
C LEU A 55 7.41 -20.45 10.79
N ILE A 56 6.65 -20.16 11.84
CA ILE A 56 7.19 -20.08 13.20
C ILE A 56 7.22 -21.49 13.77
N LYS A 57 8.42 -21.96 14.14
CA LYS A 57 8.56 -23.16 14.96
C LYS A 57 8.00 -22.88 16.35
N PRO A 58 7.24 -23.81 16.96
CA PRO A 58 6.47 -23.57 18.18
C PRO A 58 7.30 -23.11 19.38
N GLU A 59 8.61 -23.35 19.41
CA GLU A 59 9.50 -22.97 20.52
C GLU A 59 9.87 -21.47 20.61
N LYS A 60 9.53 -20.64 19.60
CA LYS A 60 9.82 -19.18 19.59
C LYS A 60 8.57 -18.30 19.56
N ALA A 61 7.40 -18.88 19.80
CA ALA A 61 6.12 -18.18 19.68
C ALA A 61 5.85 -17.18 20.83
N GLU A 62 6.66 -17.17 21.88
CA GLU A 62 6.37 -16.47 23.13
C GLU A 62 7.03 -15.08 23.25
N ASP A 63 8.05 -14.75 22.45
CA ASP A 63 8.89 -13.54 22.63
C ASP A 63 8.80 -12.47 21.52
N LEU A 64 7.85 -12.55 20.59
CA LEU A 64 7.79 -11.60 19.47
C LEU A 64 6.58 -10.68 19.56
N ALA A 65 6.85 -9.42 19.91
CA ALA A 65 5.89 -8.32 19.88
C ALA A 65 5.02 -8.40 18.62
N VAL A 66 3.74 -8.64 18.87
CA VAL A 66 2.66 -8.48 17.91
C VAL A 66 2.59 -6.99 17.66
N TYR A 67 2.89 -6.56 16.44
CA TYR A 67 2.51 -5.22 16.00
C TYR A 67 1.00 -5.30 15.73
N GLU A 68 0.22 -4.71 16.62
CA GLU A 68 -1.18 -4.41 16.36
C GLU A 68 -1.20 -3.32 15.28
N GLU A 69 -1.81 -3.58 14.12
CA GLU A 69 -2.19 -2.49 13.22
C GLU A 69 -3.32 -1.71 13.92
N GLU A 70 -3.14 -0.40 14.09
CA GLU A 70 -4.21 0.48 14.57
C GLU A 70 -5.40 0.34 13.60
N GLN A 71 -6.54 -0.08 14.13
CA GLN A 71 -7.79 -0.12 13.40
C GLN A 71 -8.15 1.32 13.00
N ILE A 72 -8.32 1.57 11.71
CA ILE A 72 -8.99 2.79 11.25
C ILE A 72 -10.48 2.57 11.55
N ASP A 73 -10.96 3.17 12.63
CA ASP A 73 -12.38 3.27 12.94
C ASP A 73 -13.07 4.08 11.83
N LEU A 74 -13.66 3.38 10.86
CA LEU A 74 -14.65 3.93 9.94
C LEU A 74 -16.00 4.04 10.67
N GLU A 75 -16.07 4.90 11.68
CA GLU A 75 -17.34 5.29 12.31
C GLU A 75 -17.60 6.79 12.11
N SER A 76 -18.43 7.07 11.10
CA SER A 76 -19.47 8.10 11.05
C SER A 76 -19.13 9.55 11.46
N GLN A 77 -19.06 10.45 10.47
CA GLN A 77 -19.80 11.72 10.49
C GLN A 77 -19.78 12.41 9.11
N ASP A 78 -20.60 11.92 8.17
CA ASP A 78 -21.02 12.73 7.02
C ASP A 78 -22.29 13.49 7.43
N GLU A 79 -22.10 14.64 8.05
CA GLU A 79 -23.16 15.64 8.23
C GLU A 79 -22.84 16.82 7.29
N TYR A 80 -23.24 16.70 6.03
CA TYR A 80 -23.39 17.84 5.14
C TYR A 80 -24.84 17.87 4.65
N ALA A 81 -25.58 18.84 5.19
CA ALA A 81 -26.83 19.29 4.62
C ALA A 81 -26.55 19.83 3.21
N ASP A 82 -26.98 19.09 2.19
CA ASP A 82 -27.11 19.59 0.82
C ASP A 82 -28.58 19.97 0.60
N ASP A 83 -28.89 21.21 0.95
CA ASP A 83 -30.15 21.85 0.60
C ASP A 83 -30.07 22.28 -0.88
N THR A 84 -30.98 21.71 -1.68
CA THR A 84 -31.58 22.33 -2.87
C THR A 84 -30.78 22.25 -4.17
N TYR A 85 -31.09 21.25 -5.00
CA TYR A 85 -31.72 21.50 -6.31
C TYR A 85 -32.40 20.22 -6.83
N ASP A 86 -33.72 20.18 -6.69
CA ASP A 86 -34.58 19.43 -7.61
C ASP A 86 -34.27 19.88 -9.04
N GLN A 87 -34.21 18.95 -10.00
CA GLN A 87 -35.34 18.70 -10.91
C GLN A 87 -34.89 17.96 -12.19
N TYR A 88 -35.66 16.92 -12.52
CA TYR A 88 -35.71 16.18 -13.81
C TYR A 88 -34.61 15.16 -14.09
N SER A 89 -34.93 13.87 -14.02
CA SER A 89 -35.72 13.20 -15.06
C SER A 89 -35.49 11.70 -14.94
N ASP A 90 -36.60 10.98 -14.81
CA ASP A 90 -36.70 9.54 -14.93
C ASP A 90 -35.93 9.02 -16.15
N ASN A 91 -35.07 8.01 -15.93
CA ASN A 91 -35.02 6.83 -16.79
C ASN A 91 -34.27 5.70 -16.07
N ALA A 92 -34.98 4.58 -15.93
CA ALA A 92 -34.50 3.35 -15.35
C ALA A 92 -33.24 2.84 -16.07
N TYR A 93 -32.13 2.78 -15.34
CA TYR A 93 -31.01 1.89 -15.64
C TYR A 93 -30.65 1.15 -14.35
N ASN A 94 -31.15 -0.08 -14.27
CA ASN A 94 -30.70 -1.09 -13.32
C ASN A 94 -29.39 -1.65 -13.88
N ASP A 95 -28.25 -1.21 -13.33
CA ASP A 95 -26.97 -1.89 -13.55
C ASP A 95 -26.42 -2.31 -12.19
N SER A 96 -26.70 -3.59 -11.87
CA SER A 96 -26.04 -4.34 -10.82
C SER A 96 -24.57 -4.50 -11.21
N TYR A 97 -23.76 -3.48 -10.90
CA TYR A 97 -22.31 -3.60 -10.95
C TYR A 97 -21.86 -4.48 -9.79
N SER A 98 -21.89 -5.80 -10.02
CA SER A 98 -21.30 -6.78 -9.11
C SER A 98 -19.79 -6.57 -9.09
N ASP A 99 -19.30 -5.98 -8.00
CA ASP A 99 -17.88 -5.89 -7.69
C ASP A 99 -17.27 -7.30 -7.64
N PRO A 100 -16.37 -7.68 -8.57
CA PRO A 100 -15.80 -9.02 -8.63
C PRO A 100 -14.74 -9.27 -7.52
N TYR A 101 -14.52 -8.31 -6.61
CA TYR A 101 -13.61 -8.46 -5.46
C TYR A 101 -14.32 -8.60 -4.12
N SER A 102 -15.66 -8.71 -4.08
CA SER A 102 -16.43 -8.85 -2.82
C SER A 102 -16.27 -10.19 -2.10
N ASP A 103 -15.55 -11.16 -2.68
CA ASP A 103 -15.43 -12.53 -2.14
C ASP A 103 -14.20 -12.73 -1.21
N TYR A 104 -13.43 -11.66 -0.96
CA TYR A 104 -12.29 -11.72 -0.04
C TYR A 104 -12.59 -11.13 1.35
N SER A 105 -13.87 -10.99 1.69
CA SER A 105 -14.36 -10.63 3.01
C SER A 105 -15.34 -11.69 3.51
N GLU A 106 -14.84 -12.77 4.10
CA GLU A 106 -15.49 -13.52 5.20
C GLU A 106 -14.75 -14.85 5.45
N SER A 107 -13.85 -14.84 6.44
CA SER A 107 -13.71 -15.98 7.36
C SER A 107 -12.96 -15.52 8.61
N TYR A 108 -13.54 -14.59 9.37
CA TYR A 108 -13.17 -14.43 10.77
C TYR A 108 -13.94 -15.48 11.56
N SER A 109 -13.35 -16.66 11.72
CA SER A 109 -13.75 -17.55 12.81
C SER A 109 -13.18 -16.96 14.09
N GLU A 110 -14.02 -16.24 14.84
CA GLU A 110 -13.83 -16.13 16.28
C GLU A 110 -14.02 -17.54 16.88
N GLU A 111 -12.93 -18.17 17.32
CA GLU A 111 -13.04 -19.27 18.27
C GLU A 111 -12.16 -19.04 19.49
N THR A 112 -12.86 -18.97 20.61
CA THR A 112 -12.33 -18.97 21.96
C THR A 112 -11.92 -20.38 22.40
N VAL A 113 -10.85 -20.42 23.21
CA VAL A 113 -10.42 -21.45 24.17
C VAL A 113 -9.71 -22.72 23.65
N ALA A 114 -8.41 -22.76 23.98
CA ALA A 114 -7.52 -23.89 24.25
C ALA A 114 -7.96 -25.32 23.94
N GLN A 115 -7.22 -26.00 23.04
CA GLN A 115 -6.62 -27.32 23.25
C GLN A 115 -5.63 -27.65 22.12
N GLY A 116 -4.53 -28.32 22.45
CA GLY A 116 -3.34 -28.47 21.60
C GLY A 116 -3.59 -29.10 20.22
N SER A 117 -3.43 -28.29 19.18
CA SER A 117 -3.09 -28.76 17.84
C SER A 117 -1.67 -28.29 17.51
N ASN A 118 -0.85 -29.21 16.99
CA ASN A 118 0.50 -28.91 16.51
C ASN A 118 0.42 -28.26 15.12
N GLU A 119 -0.44 -27.25 14.98
CA GLU A 119 -0.66 -26.58 13.71
C GLU A 119 0.51 -25.62 13.43
N PRO A 120 1.06 -25.64 12.20
CA PRO A 120 2.09 -24.71 11.82
C PRO A 120 1.55 -23.28 11.91
N LYS A 121 2.04 -22.52 12.88
CA LYS A 121 1.77 -21.09 12.99
C LYS A 121 2.61 -20.34 11.97
N PHE A 122 1.99 -19.49 11.18
CA PHE A 122 2.66 -18.62 10.22
C PHE A 122 2.68 -17.19 10.74
N LYS A 123 3.76 -16.46 10.50
CA LYS A 123 3.85 -15.01 10.71
C LYS A 123 4.15 -14.31 9.40
N LEU A 124 3.49 -13.18 9.20
CA LEU A 124 3.82 -12.24 8.13
C LEU A 124 5.00 -11.38 8.59
N VAL A 125 6.06 -11.35 7.80
CA VAL A 125 7.27 -10.55 8.03
C VAL A 125 7.42 -9.57 6.88
N LYS A 126 7.73 -8.31 7.21
CA LYS A 126 8.14 -7.26 6.26
C LYS A 126 9.67 -7.22 6.21
N GLU A 127 10.27 -7.56 5.08
CA GLU A 127 11.72 -7.49 4.84
C GLU A 127 12.05 -6.25 4.01
N LEU A 128 12.99 -5.41 4.44
CA LEU A 128 13.38 -4.20 3.71
C LEU A 128 14.29 -4.58 2.52
N LEU A 129 13.85 -4.28 1.30
CA LEU A 129 14.61 -4.52 0.07
C LEU A 129 15.35 -3.27 -0.44
N TYR A 130 14.76 -2.08 -0.28
CA TYR A 130 15.33 -0.84 -0.80
C TYR A 130 14.95 0.37 0.08
N ASP A 131 15.88 1.31 0.21
CA ASP A 131 15.70 2.58 0.91
C ASP A 131 16.41 3.70 0.12
N ASN A 132 15.64 4.64 -0.42
CA ASN A 132 16.17 5.70 -1.29
C ASN A 132 17.09 6.69 -0.57
N THR A 133 17.03 6.75 0.76
CA THR A 133 17.93 7.61 1.56
C THR A 133 19.39 7.18 1.44
N SER A 134 19.62 5.90 1.13
CA SER A 134 20.96 5.35 0.84
C SER A 134 21.41 5.57 -0.61
N ASP A 135 20.50 6.03 -1.47
CA ASP A 135 20.67 6.16 -2.93
C ASP A 135 20.43 7.60 -3.39
N SER A 136 20.99 8.57 -2.67
CA SER A 136 20.91 10.00 -3.02
C SER A 136 19.50 10.55 -3.21
N LEU A 137 18.49 9.95 -2.55
CA LEU A 137 17.07 10.30 -2.70
C LEU A 137 16.57 10.18 -4.14
N SER A 138 17.12 9.22 -4.91
CA SER A 138 16.59 8.87 -6.23
C SER A 138 15.09 8.61 -6.11
N MET A 139 14.29 9.25 -6.97
CA MET A 139 12.82 9.12 -7.01
C MET A 139 12.37 8.00 -7.94
N SER A 140 13.31 7.25 -8.51
CA SER A 140 13.03 6.14 -9.41
C SER A 140 13.91 4.96 -9.11
N LEU A 141 13.34 3.76 -9.17
CA LEU A 141 14.04 2.49 -9.05
C LEU A 141 13.65 1.57 -10.20
N GLU A 142 14.66 0.95 -10.81
CA GLU A 142 14.48 -0.10 -11.81
C GLU A 142 15.02 -1.43 -11.28
N PHE A 143 14.23 -2.50 -11.39
CA PHE A 143 14.65 -3.84 -10.99
C PHE A 143 13.96 -4.93 -11.81
N THR A 144 14.61 -6.09 -11.91
CA THR A 144 14.03 -7.30 -12.51
C THR A 144 13.56 -8.22 -11.39
N ALA A 145 12.30 -8.64 -11.42
CA ALA A 145 11.74 -9.55 -10.41
C ALA A 145 12.26 -10.98 -10.59
N GLN A 146 12.99 -11.49 -9.60
CA GLN A 146 13.42 -12.88 -9.50
C GLN A 146 12.42 -13.67 -8.66
N GLY A 147 11.44 -14.31 -9.33
CA GLY A 147 10.30 -14.92 -8.65
C GLY A 147 9.12 -13.96 -8.50
N THR A 148 8.03 -14.47 -7.91
CA THR A 148 6.84 -13.66 -7.62
C THR A 148 6.95 -13.12 -6.20
N MET A 149 6.99 -11.80 -6.04
CA MET A 149 7.20 -11.11 -4.77
C MET A 149 5.98 -10.24 -4.44
N SER A 150 5.55 -10.25 -3.18
CA SER A 150 4.54 -9.32 -2.68
C SER A 150 5.25 -8.10 -2.10
N LEU A 151 5.22 -6.98 -2.80
CA LEU A 151 5.95 -5.77 -2.42
C LEU A 151 5.04 -4.72 -1.77
N ILE A 152 5.61 -3.93 -0.88
CA ILE A 152 5.01 -2.77 -0.23
C ILE A 152 5.93 -1.59 -0.46
N VAL A 153 5.44 -0.57 -1.16
CA VAL A 153 6.13 0.70 -1.33
C VAL A 153 5.65 1.62 -0.22
N GLU A 154 6.49 1.86 0.79
CA GLU A 154 6.21 2.83 1.85
C GLU A 154 6.82 4.17 1.43
N ILE A 155 6.01 5.21 1.40
CA ILE A 155 6.46 6.59 1.19
C ILE A 155 6.26 7.35 2.49
N SER A 156 7.26 8.13 2.87
CA SER A 156 7.23 8.98 4.06
C SER A 156 7.74 10.37 3.71
N ILE A 157 7.02 11.38 4.20
CA ILE A 157 7.40 12.78 4.04
C ILE A 157 8.10 13.21 5.33
N PRO A 158 9.40 13.54 5.30
CA PRO A 158 10.10 14.03 6.48
C PRO A 158 9.51 15.34 6.97
N GLY A 159 9.49 15.51 8.30
CA GLY A 159 8.98 16.70 8.98
C GLY A 159 8.03 16.36 10.11
N GLU A 160 7.64 17.37 10.88
CA GLU A 160 6.71 17.21 11.99
C GLU A 160 5.27 17.27 11.49
N ALA A 161 4.45 16.28 11.90
CA ALA A 161 3.03 16.29 11.66
C ALA A 161 2.38 17.43 12.44
N GLN A 162 1.93 18.47 11.73
CA GLN A 162 1.21 19.57 12.37
C GLN A 162 -0.28 19.26 12.43
N THR A 163 -0.88 19.37 13.61
CA THR A 163 -2.32 19.15 13.86
C THR A 163 -3.15 20.45 13.77
N SER A 164 -2.52 21.58 13.45
CA SER A 164 -3.19 22.87 13.40
C SER A 164 -4.03 23.02 12.13
N LYS A 165 -5.06 23.90 12.14
CA LYS A 165 -5.91 24.20 10.97
C LYS A 165 -5.13 24.74 9.74
N LEU A 166 -3.86 25.14 9.92
CA LEU A 166 -2.93 25.47 8.83
C LEU A 166 -2.33 24.24 8.14
N ALA A 167 -2.44 23.04 8.71
CA ALA A 167 -1.87 21.80 8.16
C ALA A 167 -2.47 21.43 6.80
N LEU A 168 -3.73 21.78 6.55
CA LEU A 168 -4.40 21.63 5.24
C LEU A 168 -3.65 22.33 4.10
N ARG A 169 -2.93 23.43 4.38
CA ARG A 169 -2.13 24.14 3.37
C ARG A 169 -0.79 23.47 3.05
N ASN A 170 -0.35 22.56 3.92
CA ASN A 170 0.93 21.86 3.80
C ASN A 170 0.75 20.39 3.38
N MET A 171 -0.42 20.04 2.86
CA MET A 171 -0.69 18.75 2.24
C MET A 171 -0.44 18.85 0.76
N GLY A 172 0.18 17.83 0.18
CA GLY A 172 0.43 17.73 -1.25
C GLY A 172 0.10 16.34 -1.76
N CYS A 173 -0.08 16.24 -3.06
CA CYS A 173 -0.26 14.95 -3.73
C CYS A 173 1.09 14.23 -3.88
N VAL A 174 1.11 12.95 -3.53
CA VAL A 174 2.21 12.03 -3.83
C VAL A 174 1.69 10.91 -4.70
N GLY A 175 2.30 10.72 -5.87
CA GLY A 175 1.97 9.68 -6.83
C GLY A 175 3.09 8.64 -6.91
N VAL A 176 2.71 7.37 -7.06
CA VAL A 176 3.59 6.27 -7.45
C VAL A 176 3.13 5.77 -8.80
N LEU A 177 4.05 5.79 -9.76
CA LEU A 177 3.90 5.17 -11.06
C LEU A 177 4.72 3.87 -11.07
N VAL A 178 4.05 2.76 -11.36
CA VAL A 178 4.67 1.45 -11.53
C VAL A 178 4.52 1.06 -12.99
N GLU A 179 5.63 0.96 -13.69
CA GLU A 179 5.70 0.50 -15.06
C GLU A 179 6.34 -0.88 -15.08
N HIS A 180 5.86 -1.78 -15.94
CA HIS A 180 6.50 -3.07 -16.13
C HIS A 180 6.56 -3.50 -17.59
N ALA A 181 7.60 -4.25 -17.93
CA ALA A 181 7.78 -4.89 -19.22
C ALA A 181 8.28 -6.32 -19.04
N SER A 182 7.99 -7.21 -19.98
CA SER A 182 8.60 -8.54 -19.99
C SER A 182 10.11 -8.42 -20.16
N ALA A 183 10.88 -9.04 -19.25
CA ALA A 183 12.33 -9.02 -19.34
C ALA A 183 12.76 -9.74 -20.63
N LEU A 184 13.69 -9.16 -21.37
CA LEU A 184 14.31 -9.87 -22.50
C LEU A 184 15.11 -11.02 -21.92
N LYS A 185 14.58 -12.24 -22.04
CA LYS A 185 15.39 -13.44 -21.93
C LYS A 185 16.32 -13.46 -23.15
N ALA A 186 17.46 -12.77 -23.05
CA ALA A 186 18.60 -13.01 -23.92
C ALA A 186 19.12 -14.41 -23.58
N GLY A 187 18.56 -15.43 -24.23
CA GLY A 187 19.04 -16.79 -24.10
C GLY A 187 20.41 -16.92 -24.77
N PHE A 188 21.29 -17.69 -24.15
CA PHE A 188 22.31 -18.48 -24.85
C PHE A 188 21.86 -19.94 -24.83
#